data_AF-A0A1I2MC32-F1
#
_entry.id   AF-A0A1I2MC32-F1
#
_cell.length_a   1.000
_cell.length_b   1.000
_cell.length_c   1.000
_cell.angle_alpha   90.00
_cell.angle_beta   90.00
_cell.angle_gamma   90.00
#
_symmetry.space_group_name_H-M   'P 1'
#
loop_
_entity.id
_entity.type
_entity.pdbx_description
1 polymer ?
#
loop_
_entity_poly.entity_id
_entity_poly.type
_entity_poly.pdbx_seq_one_letter_code
_entity_poly.pdbx_strand_id
1 'polypeptide(L)'
;MNPKEITLPLVEIFQTVEGEGGKAGFPTTFIRLYNCNLRCTWCDTPYSYAPHPPEKMLTVGEILEQVKRWGNRHICLTGGEPLLYRDKALALLQELAPLPFLEDIHIETNGAIDLLPFHRWRESSPHGWKIRFIMDFKLRSSGERDKMILSNFLHLTDRDEIKFVISDRAEFDEALSVVESAVRRGQILFSPEWNSLPPDRLVSWLLQQPRRDIRLNLQTHKYIWDPDRRGV
;
A
#
# COMPACT_ATOMS: atom_id res chain seq x y z
N MET A 1 15.01 -24.33 -4.23
CA MET A 1 14.81 -23.49 -5.44
C MET A 1 15.44 -22.14 -5.16
N ASN A 2 16.17 -21.57 -6.10
CA ASN A 2 16.82 -20.26 -5.93
C ASN A 2 15.73 -19.17 -5.90
N PRO A 3 15.55 -18.41 -4.80
CA PRO A 3 14.50 -17.38 -4.72
C PRO A 3 14.58 -16.34 -5.83
N LYS A 4 15.79 -16.08 -6.36
CA LYS A 4 16.02 -15.13 -7.45
C LYS A 4 15.43 -15.56 -8.78
N GLU A 5 15.18 -16.86 -8.99
CA GLU A 5 14.58 -17.38 -10.22
C GLU A 5 13.04 -17.34 -10.19
N ILE A 6 12.44 -17.03 -9.03
CA ILE A 6 10.98 -16.93 -8.91
C ILE A 6 10.49 -15.75 -9.75
N THR A 7 9.51 -16.01 -10.62
CA THR A 7 8.91 -15.01 -11.49
C THR A 7 7.63 -14.42 -10.89
N LEU A 8 7.54 -13.09 -10.92
CA LEU A 8 6.37 -12.30 -10.57
C LEU A 8 5.81 -11.57 -11.81
N PRO A 9 4.48 -11.50 -11.96
CA PRO A 9 3.84 -10.68 -12.97
C PRO A 9 3.79 -9.23 -12.50
N LEU A 10 4.24 -8.30 -13.34
CA LEU A 10 4.27 -6.89 -13.06
C LEU A 10 3.42 -6.13 -14.08
N VAL A 11 2.83 -5.04 -13.61
CA VAL A 11 2.35 -3.96 -14.47
C VAL A 11 3.54 -3.08 -14.82
N GLU A 12 4.31 -2.65 -13.82
CA GLU A 12 5.41 -1.72 -14.01
C GLU A 12 6.39 -1.77 -12.84
N ILE A 13 7.59 -1.28 -13.10
CA ILE A 13 8.62 -0.99 -12.10
C ILE A 13 9.27 0.32 -12.53
N PHE A 14 9.27 1.32 -11.66
CA PHE A 14 9.67 2.69 -11.99
C PHE A 14 10.17 3.44 -10.75
N GLN A 15 10.70 4.65 -10.94
CA GLN A 15 11.09 5.53 -9.85
C GLN A 15 10.32 6.84 -9.94
N THR A 16 9.90 7.33 -8.79
CA THR A 16 9.30 8.65 -8.63
C THR A 16 9.45 9.10 -7.17
N VAL A 17 8.70 10.11 -6.71
CA VAL A 17 8.52 10.38 -5.29
C VAL A 17 7.26 9.68 -4.77
N GLU A 18 7.32 9.17 -3.54
CA GLU A 18 6.13 8.65 -2.87
C GLU A 18 5.05 9.73 -2.77
N GLY A 19 3.82 9.38 -3.11
CA GLY A 19 2.72 10.32 -3.18
C GLY A 19 1.92 10.41 -1.88
N GLU A 20 1.97 9.36 -1.06
CA GLU A 20 1.10 9.18 0.10
C GLU A 20 1.85 8.67 1.34
N GLY A 21 1.19 8.67 2.49
CA GLY A 21 1.68 8.01 3.69
C GLY A 21 2.88 8.69 4.34
N GLY A 22 3.56 7.97 5.23
CA GLY A 22 4.69 8.47 6.03
C GLY A 22 5.92 8.86 5.22
N LYS A 23 5.98 8.45 3.95
CA LYS A 23 7.11 8.69 3.05
C LYS A 23 6.80 9.63 1.89
N ALA A 24 5.63 10.28 1.88
CA ALA A 24 5.29 11.26 0.86
C ALA A 24 6.43 12.27 0.61
N GLY A 25 6.82 12.44 -0.65
CA GLY A 25 7.91 13.31 -1.11
C GLY A 25 9.30 12.67 -1.22
N PHE A 26 9.53 11.46 -0.68
CA PHE A 26 10.82 10.79 -0.80
C PHE A 26 10.97 10.09 -2.17
N PRO A 27 12.16 10.12 -2.80
CA PRO A 27 12.46 9.27 -3.95
C PRO A 27 12.32 7.79 -3.59
N THR A 28 11.47 7.10 -4.35
CA THR A 28 11.01 5.73 -4.08
C THR A 28 11.00 4.93 -5.36
N THR A 29 11.43 3.68 -5.26
CA THR A 29 11.24 2.70 -6.33
C THR A 29 9.89 2.01 -6.15
N PHE A 30 9.01 2.12 -7.13
CA PHE A 30 7.72 1.44 -7.15
C PHE A 30 7.85 0.11 -7.88
N ILE A 31 7.41 -0.96 -7.24
CA ILE A 31 7.26 -2.28 -7.83
C ILE A 31 5.77 -2.59 -7.82
N ARG A 32 5.12 -2.47 -8.99
CA ARG A 32 3.68 -2.64 -9.14
C ARG A 32 3.37 -4.03 -9.70
N LEU A 33 2.92 -4.92 -8.82
CA LEU A 33 2.50 -6.26 -9.20
C LEU A 33 1.15 -6.23 -9.93
N TYR A 34 0.94 -7.21 -10.79
CA TYR A 34 -0.26 -7.34 -11.58
C TYR A 34 -1.42 -8.00 -10.81
N ASN A 35 -2.67 -7.73 -11.21
CA ASN A 35 -3.93 -8.28 -10.70
C ASN A 35 -4.30 -7.98 -9.25
N CYS A 36 -5.60 -7.80 -9.00
CA CYS A 36 -6.15 -7.59 -7.66
C CYS A 36 -7.26 -8.60 -7.37
N ASN A 37 -7.45 -8.97 -6.10
CA ASN A 37 -8.62 -9.73 -5.64
C ASN A 37 -9.88 -8.88 -5.45
N LEU A 38 -9.77 -7.55 -5.58
CA LEU A 38 -10.86 -6.58 -5.46
C LEU A 38 -11.16 -5.91 -6.81
N ARG A 39 -12.37 -5.34 -6.94
CA ARG A 39 -12.85 -4.54 -8.07
C ARG A 39 -13.49 -3.26 -7.53
N CYS A 40 -12.70 -2.48 -6.82
CA CYS A 40 -13.16 -1.25 -6.18
C CYS A 40 -13.78 -0.28 -7.20
N THR A 41 -14.89 0.36 -6.83
CA THR A 41 -15.64 1.28 -7.70
C THR A 41 -14.80 2.44 -8.23
N TRP A 42 -13.85 2.94 -7.44
CA TRP A 42 -12.97 4.08 -7.74
C TRP A 42 -11.50 3.62 -7.75
N CYS A 43 -11.21 2.50 -8.41
CA CYS A 43 -9.84 2.08 -8.61
C CYS A 43 -9.13 2.98 -9.64
N ASP A 44 -8.03 3.61 -9.25
CA ASP A 44 -7.19 4.41 -10.15
C ASP A 44 -6.30 3.56 -11.08
N THR A 45 -6.17 2.25 -10.80
CA THR A 45 -5.32 1.33 -11.57
C THR A 45 -6.08 0.12 -12.16
N PRO A 46 -7.20 0.31 -12.89
CA PRO A 46 -8.02 -0.80 -13.39
C PRO A 46 -7.28 -1.62 -14.47
N TYR A 47 -6.29 -1.02 -15.13
CA TYR A 47 -5.42 -1.69 -16.11
C TYR A 47 -4.54 -2.80 -15.49
N SER A 48 -4.47 -2.87 -14.16
CA SER A 48 -3.82 -3.98 -13.48
C SER A 48 -4.66 -5.27 -13.45
N TYR A 49 -5.95 -5.25 -13.84
CA TYR A 49 -6.87 -6.37 -13.63
C TYR A 49 -6.83 -7.43 -14.73
N ALA A 50 -7.00 -8.70 -14.34
CA ALA A 50 -7.42 -9.75 -15.26
C ALA A 50 -8.80 -9.39 -15.88
N PRO A 51 -8.99 -9.59 -17.21
CA PRO A 51 -8.19 -10.46 -18.09
C PRO A 51 -7.04 -9.80 -18.88
N HIS A 52 -6.69 -8.53 -18.66
CA HIS A 52 -5.53 -7.92 -19.32
C HIS A 52 -4.26 -8.70 -18.97
N PRO A 53 -3.37 -9.09 -19.89
CA PRO A 53 -2.15 -9.80 -19.50
C PRO A 53 -1.23 -8.90 -18.65
N PRO A 54 -0.34 -9.47 -17.81
CA PRO A 54 0.71 -8.68 -17.20
C PRO A 54 1.60 -8.07 -18.29
N GLU A 55 2.05 -6.83 -18.07
CA GLU A 55 2.96 -6.13 -19.00
C GLU A 55 4.33 -6.80 -19.04
N LYS A 56 4.79 -7.33 -17.90
CA LYS A 56 6.08 -7.99 -17.76
C LYS A 56 6.00 -9.19 -16.82
N MET A 57 6.82 -10.20 -17.10
CA MET A 57 7.12 -11.29 -16.18
C MET A 57 8.59 -11.16 -15.80
N LEU A 58 8.88 -10.71 -14.59
CA LEU A 58 10.24 -10.52 -14.11
C LEU A 58 10.56 -11.52 -13.01
N THR A 59 11.77 -12.06 -13.05
CA THR A 59 12.34 -12.79 -11.94
C THR A 59 12.66 -11.84 -10.78
N VAL A 60 12.70 -12.35 -9.55
CA VAL A 60 13.15 -11.61 -8.39
C VAL A 60 14.57 -11.05 -8.61
N GLY A 61 15.45 -11.81 -9.28
CA GLY A 61 16.78 -11.35 -9.67
C GLY A 61 16.77 -10.08 -10.55
N GLU A 62 15.95 -10.06 -11.60
CA GLU A 62 15.82 -8.89 -12.49
C GLU A 62 15.26 -7.66 -11.77
N ILE A 63 14.33 -7.86 -10.82
CA ILE A 63 13.80 -6.78 -9.98
C ILE A 63 14.92 -6.22 -9.07
N LEU A 64 15.71 -7.09 -8.44
CA LEU A 64 16.85 -6.68 -7.61
C LEU A 64 17.88 -5.87 -8.38
N GLU A 65 18.19 -6.25 -9.63
CA GLU A 65 19.13 -5.54 -10.48
C GLU A 65 18.66 -4.11 -10.77
N GLN A 66 17.38 -3.93 -11.08
CA GLN A 66 16.79 -2.60 -11.29
C GLN A 66 16.82 -1.76 -10.02
N VAL A 67 16.39 -2.33 -8.89
CA VAL A 67 16.43 -1.64 -7.59
C VAL A 67 17.85 -1.19 -7.22
N LYS A 68 18.86 -2.05 -7.43
CA LYS A 68 20.27 -1.72 -7.19
C LYS A 68 20.81 -0.65 -8.12
N ARG A 69 20.45 -0.69 -9.40
CA ARG A 69 20.86 0.30 -10.41
C ARG A 69 20.39 1.70 -10.03
N TRP A 70 19.20 1.78 -9.46
CA TRP A 70 18.52 3.01 -9.08
C TRP A 70 18.94 3.55 -7.72
N GLY A 71 19.22 2.68 -6.75
CA GLY A 71 19.82 3.08 -5.47
C GLY A 71 18.93 3.93 -4.57
N ASN A 72 17.61 4.00 -4.83
CA ASN A 72 16.66 4.63 -3.92
C ASN A 72 16.66 3.91 -2.56
N ARG A 73 16.54 4.68 -1.47
CA ARG A 73 16.50 4.14 -0.10
C ARG A 73 15.13 3.55 0.28
N HIS A 74 14.09 3.90 -0.49
CA HIS A 74 12.71 3.52 -0.24
C HIS A 74 12.16 2.68 -1.39
N ILE A 75 11.37 1.66 -1.05
CA ILE A 75 10.60 0.85 -2.00
C ILE A 75 9.14 0.87 -1.60
N CYS A 76 8.27 1.11 -2.58
CA CYS A 76 6.84 0.84 -2.51
C CYS A 76 6.55 -0.45 -3.27
N LEU A 77 6.21 -1.53 -2.55
CA LEU A 77 5.66 -2.74 -3.14
C LEU A 77 4.14 -2.61 -3.18
N THR A 78 3.59 -2.46 -4.38
CA THR A 78 2.17 -2.15 -4.61
C THR A 78 1.59 -3.03 -5.71
N GLY A 79 0.33 -2.78 -6.07
CA GLY A 79 -0.56 -3.80 -6.61
C GLY A 79 -1.21 -3.53 -7.97
N GLY A 80 -2.30 -4.14 -8.45
CA GLY A 80 -3.29 -4.90 -7.69
C GLY A 80 -2.69 -5.85 -6.66
N GLU A 81 -3.32 -5.91 -5.51
CA GLU A 81 -2.88 -6.57 -4.28
C GLU A 81 -1.54 -7.35 -4.31
N PRO A 82 -0.42 -6.76 -3.85
CA PRO A 82 0.88 -7.42 -3.93
C PRO A 82 0.94 -8.72 -3.10
N LEU A 83 0.18 -8.83 -2.01
CA LEU A 83 0.17 -10.01 -1.16
C LEU A 83 -0.61 -11.19 -1.76
N LEU A 84 -1.33 -10.98 -2.86
CA LEU A 84 -2.02 -12.03 -3.63
C LEU A 84 -1.07 -13.16 -4.03
N TYR A 85 0.21 -12.82 -4.25
CA TYR A 85 1.26 -13.75 -4.70
C TYR A 85 1.93 -14.55 -3.59
N ARG A 86 1.53 -14.38 -2.33
CA ARG A 86 1.94 -15.21 -1.16
C ARG A 86 3.45 -15.44 -1.11
N ASP A 87 3.89 -16.69 -1.22
CA ASP A 87 5.30 -17.11 -1.11
C ASP A 87 6.20 -16.42 -2.15
N LYS A 88 5.67 -16.06 -3.32
CA LYS A 88 6.45 -15.33 -4.33
C LYS A 88 6.70 -13.88 -3.92
N ALA A 89 5.70 -13.22 -3.33
CA ALA A 89 5.87 -11.88 -2.76
C ALA A 89 6.85 -11.94 -1.58
N LEU A 90 6.75 -12.98 -0.75
CA LEU A 90 7.68 -13.19 0.36
C LEU A 90 9.12 -13.39 -0.12
N ALA A 91 9.34 -14.17 -1.19
CA ALA A 91 10.65 -14.36 -1.79
C ALA A 91 11.27 -13.04 -2.28
N LEU A 92 10.46 -12.16 -2.88
CA LEU A 92 10.92 -10.82 -3.26
C LEU A 92 11.35 -10.01 -2.03
N LEU A 93 10.54 -10.00 -0.96
CA LEU A 93 10.88 -9.28 0.28
C LEU A 93 12.14 -9.83 0.96
N GLN A 94 12.34 -11.16 0.93
CA GLN A 94 13.52 -11.84 1.46
C GLN A 94 14.82 -11.45 0.75
N GLU A 95 14.74 -11.17 -0.56
CA GLU A 95 15.88 -10.74 -1.34
C GLU A 95 16.12 -9.21 -1.27
N LEU A 96 15.05 -8.41 -1.13
CA LEU A 96 15.17 -6.96 -1.00
C LEU A 96 15.66 -6.52 0.38
N ALA A 97 15.07 -7.05 1.46
CA ALA A 97 15.34 -6.56 2.82
C ALA A 97 16.83 -6.54 3.23
N PRO A 98 17.67 -7.53 2.84
CA PRO A 98 19.10 -7.54 3.14
C PRO A 98 19.90 -6.46 2.41
N LEU A 99 19.37 -5.80 1.38
CA LEU A 99 20.12 -4.77 0.65
C LEU A 99 20.49 -3.60 1.58
N PRO A 100 21.78 -3.26 1.70
CA PRO A 100 22.27 -2.39 2.78
C PRO A 100 21.83 -0.93 2.64
N PHE A 101 21.59 -0.46 1.42
CA PHE A 101 21.16 0.92 1.15
C PHE A 101 19.65 1.13 1.35
N LEU A 102 18.87 0.05 1.46
CA LEU A 102 17.43 0.16 1.71
C LEU A 102 17.17 0.43 3.18
N GLU A 103 16.35 1.44 3.44
CA GLU A 103 15.91 1.87 4.77
C GLU A 103 14.45 1.53 5.02
N ASP A 104 13.64 1.45 3.96
CA ASP A 104 12.19 1.25 4.04
C ASP A 104 11.68 0.46 2.82
N ILE A 105 10.93 -0.59 3.08
CA ILE A 105 10.14 -1.33 2.09
C ILE A 105 8.73 -1.36 2.64
N HIS A 106 7.88 -0.52 2.09
CA HIS A 106 6.49 -0.48 2.48
C HIS A 106 5.61 -1.18 1.47
N ILE A 107 4.62 -1.90 1.99
CA ILE A 107 3.72 -2.72 1.22
C ILE A 107 2.34 -2.09 1.28
N GLU A 108 1.85 -1.61 0.14
CA GLU A 108 0.48 -1.15 0.00
C GLU A 108 -0.45 -2.33 -0.25
N THR A 109 -1.30 -2.65 0.72
CA THR A 109 -2.21 -3.80 0.68
C THR A 109 -3.63 -3.36 1.00
N ASN A 110 -4.62 -4.03 0.42
CA ASN A 110 -6.03 -3.65 0.49
C ASN A 110 -6.78 -4.20 1.71
N GLY A 111 -6.11 -4.94 2.61
CA GLY A 111 -6.72 -5.49 3.83
C GLY A 111 -7.63 -6.71 3.63
N ALA A 112 -7.77 -7.24 2.41
CA ALA A 112 -8.52 -8.46 2.10
C ALA A 112 -7.64 -9.73 1.98
N ILE A 113 -6.34 -9.63 2.33
CA ILE A 113 -5.41 -10.76 2.42
C ILE A 113 -4.92 -10.86 3.87
N ASP A 114 -4.83 -12.09 4.39
CA ASP A 114 -4.32 -12.34 5.74
C ASP A 114 -2.85 -11.91 5.86
N LEU A 115 -2.57 -10.99 6.78
CA LEU A 115 -1.23 -10.47 7.03
C LEU A 115 -0.36 -11.39 7.89
N LEU A 116 -0.93 -12.38 8.58
CA LEU A 116 -0.21 -13.20 9.55
C LEU A 116 1.06 -13.87 8.99
N PRO A 117 1.08 -14.46 7.77
CA PRO A 117 2.30 -15.05 7.22
C PRO A 117 3.43 -14.03 7.03
N PHE A 118 3.09 -12.85 6.51
CA PHE A 118 4.05 -11.77 6.25
C PHE A 118 4.54 -11.14 7.56
N HIS A 119 3.63 -10.95 8.53
CA HIS A 119 3.96 -10.52 9.88
C HIS A 119 4.93 -11.48 10.56
N ARG A 120 4.66 -12.79 10.55
CA ARG A 120 5.55 -13.80 11.16
C ARG A 120 6.96 -13.77 10.55
N TRP A 121 7.04 -13.65 9.23
CA TRP A 121 8.33 -13.51 8.58
C TRP A 121 9.02 -12.19 8.97
N ARG A 122 8.30 -11.07 8.98
CA ARG A 122 8.82 -9.77 9.44
C ARG A 122 9.44 -9.87 10.84
N GLU A 123 8.72 -10.46 11.80
CA GLU A 123 9.20 -10.57 13.18
C GLU A 123 10.42 -11.51 13.33
N SER A 124 10.54 -12.53 12.47
CA SER A 124 11.64 -13.50 12.52
C SER A 124 12.86 -13.10 11.68
N SER A 125 12.71 -12.16 10.76
CA SER A 125 13.77 -11.71 9.86
C SER A 125 14.69 -10.68 10.53
N PRO A 126 16.03 -10.81 10.46
CA PRO A 126 16.95 -9.80 10.97
C PRO A 126 16.84 -8.45 10.24
N HIS A 127 16.21 -8.43 9.07
CA HIS A 127 15.94 -7.23 8.27
C HIS A 127 14.46 -6.83 8.25
N GLY A 128 13.61 -7.53 9.00
CA GLY A 128 12.17 -7.26 9.04
C GLY A 128 11.83 -5.86 9.55
N TRP A 129 12.73 -5.21 10.29
CA TRP A 129 12.56 -3.84 10.74
C TRP A 129 12.43 -2.81 9.61
N LYS A 130 12.86 -3.14 8.39
CA LYS A 130 12.69 -2.33 7.18
C LYS A 130 11.30 -2.46 6.54
N ILE A 131 10.52 -3.47 6.95
CA ILE A 131 9.25 -3.83 6.33
C ILE A 131 8.10 -3.20 7.11
N ARG A 132 7.24 -2.47 6.41
CA ARG A 132 6.00 -1.94 6.99
C ARG A 132 4.81 -2.16 6.04
N PHE A 133 3.63 -2.27 6.61
CA PHE A 133 2.37 -2.33 5.88
C PHE A 133 1.72 -0.96 5.86
N ILE A 134 1.25 -0.56 4.69
CA ILE A 134 0.24 0.48 4.53
C ILE A 134 -1.04 -0.26 4.14
N MET A 135 -1.90 -0.51 5.12
CA MET A 135 -3.15 -1.23 4.90
C MET A 135 -4.27 -0.25 4.56
N ASP A 136 -4.71 -0.26 3.31
CA ASP A 136 -5.82 0.53 2.80
C ASP A 136 -7.13 -0.23 3.01
N PHE A 137 -7.77 0.03 4.16
CA PHE A 137 -9.03 -0.59 4.55
C PHE A 137 -10.18 -0.03 3.72
N LYS A 138 -10.82 -0.88 2.94
CA LYS A 138 -11.88 -0.49 2.01
C LYS A 138 -13.21 -0.28 2.72
N LEU A 139 -13.74 0.93 2.60
CA LEU A 139 -15.05 1.34 3.11
C LEU A 139 -16.16 1.04 2.09
N ARG A 140 -17.42 1.23 2.49
CA ARG A 140 -18.58 0.80 1.71
C ARG A 140 -18.63 1.33 0.27
N SER A 141 -18.16 2.55 0.00
CA SER A 141 -18.25 3.13 -1.35
C SER A 141 -17.32 2.45 -2.33
N SER A 142 -16.34 1.68 -1.85
CA SER A 142 -15.49 0.82 -2.68
C SER A 142 -16.25 -0.34 -3.30
N GLY A 143 -17.39 -0.73 -2.72
CA GLY A 143 -18.10 -1.97 -3.03
C GLY A 143 -17.45 -3.23 -2.46
N GLU A 144 -16.37 -3.10 -1.68
CA GLU A 144 -15.50 -4.21 -1.28
C GLU A 144 -15.31 -4.34 0.23
N ARG A 145 -16.11 -3.60 1.01
CA ARG A 145 -16.06 -3.52 2.48
C ARG A 145 -16.18 -4.87 3.18
N ASP A 146 -17.01 -5.77 2.65
CA ASP A 146 -17.28 -7.07 3.27
C ASP A 146 -16.12 -8.06 3.13
N LYS A 147 -15.16 -7.78 2.23
CA LYS A 147 -13.97 -8.61 2.05
C LYS A 147 -12.84 -8.27 3.03
N MET A 148 -12.99 -7.20 3.81
CA MET A 148 -11.94 -6.74 4.73
C MET A 148 -11.77 -7.68 5.91
N ILE A 149 -10.52 -8.04 6.22
CA ILE A 149 -10.17 -8.94 7.31
C ILE A 149 -9.80 -8.10 8.54
N LEU A 150 -10.75 -7.92 9.48
CA LEU A 150 -10.53 -7.10 10.68
C LEU A 150 -9.39 -7.62 11.57
N SER A 151 -9.13 -8.94 11.60
CA SER A 151 -8.03 -9.50 12.39
C SER A 151 -6.65 -9.04 11.92
N ASN A 152 -6.52 -8.51 10.70
CA ASN A 152 -5.26 -7.95 10.21
C ASN A 152 -4.75 -6.81 11.09
N PHE A 153 -5.63 -6.04 11.75
CA PHE A 153 -5.21 -4.98 12.68
C PHE A 153 -4.35 -5.50 13.84
N LEU A 154 -4.48 -6.77 14.23
CA LEU A 154 -3.67 -7.40 15.28
C LEU A 154 -2.20 -7.60 14.86
N HIS A 155 -1.93 -7.63 13.55
CA HIS A 155 -0.61 -7.87 12.97
C HIS A 155 0.15 -6.57 12.66
N LEU A 156 -0.49 -5.43 12.85
CA LEU A 156 0.10 -4.11 12.69
C LEU A 156 0.85 -3.66 13.94
N THR A 157 1.83 -2.79 13.72
CA THR A 157 2.73 -2.17 14.70
C THR A 157 2.74 -0.66 14.51
N ASP A 158 3.41 0.08 15.41
CA ASP A 158 3.46 1.55 15.33
C ASP A 158 4.27 2.10 14.13
N ARG A 159 4.91 1.21 13.37
CA ARG A 159 5.58 1.54 12.10
C ARG A 159 4.66 1.42 10.89
N ASP A 160 3.53 0.73 11.06
CA ASP A 160 2.57 0.48 10.00
C ASP A 160 1.57 1.64 9.90
N GLU A 161 0.90 1.74 8.76
CA GLU A 161 -0.07 2.79 8.47
C GLU A 161 -1.40 2.14 8.07
N ILE A 162 -2.49 2.78 8.48
CA ILE A 162 -3.85 2.33 8.17
C ILE A 162 -4.54 3.44 7.42
N LYS A 163 -4.78 3.21 6.14
CA LYS A 163 -5.39 4.18 5.22
C LYS A 163 -6.87 3.89 5.06
N PHE A 164 -7.67 4.94 5.16
CA PHE A 164 -9.07 4.95 4.77
C PHE A 164 -9.25 6.01 3.69
N VAL A 165 -9.77 5.60 2.54
CA VAL A 165 -10.23 6.53 1.49
C VAL A 165 -11.67 6.91 1.78
N ILE A 166 -11.93 8.21 1.90
CA ILE A 166 -13.20 8.78 2.37
C ILE A 166 -13.86 9.53 1.22
N SER A 167 -15.03 9.08 0.77
CA SER A 167 -15.81 9.77 -0.28
C SER A 167 -16.86 10.74 0.28
N ASP A 168 -17.40 10.47 1.47
CA ASP A 168 -18.49 11.26 2.05
C ASP A 168 -18.44 11.30 3.60
N ARG A 169 -19.39 12.01 4.20
CA ARG A 169 -19.46 12.12 5.66
C ARG A 169 -19.77 10.81 6.37
N ALA A 170 -20.63 9.98 5.79
CA ALA A 170 -20.97 8.71 6.41
C ALA A 170 -19.79 7.72 6.35
N GLU A 171 -18.88 7.81 5.37
CA GLU A 171 -17.64 7.01 5.32
C GLU A 171 -16.63 7.52 6.34
N PHE A 172 -16.56 8.83 6.55
CA PHE A 172 -15.79 9.39 7.65
C PHE A 172 -16.25 8.82 9.00
N ASP A 173 -17.56 8.82 9.27
CA ASP A 173 -18.11 8.29 10.51
C ASP A 173 -17.94 6.76 10.62
N GLU A 174 -18.05 6.02 9.51
CA GLU A 174 -17.76 4.57 9.46
C GLU A 174 -16.28 4.28 9.78
N ALA A 175 -15.35 5.03 9.18
CA ALA A 175 -13.92 4.88 9.42
C ALA A 175 -13.57 5.12 10.89
N LEU A 176 -14.17 6.14 11.52
CA LEU A 176 -14.01 6.37 12.96
C LEU A 176 -14.48 5.18 13.79
N SER A 177 -15.65 4.62 13.47
CA SER A 177 -16.17 3.43 14.17
C SER A 177 -15.24 2.22 14.05
N VAL A 178 -14.67 1.98 12.85
CA VAL A 178 -13.66 0.91 12.65
C VAL A 178 -12.40 1.18 13.47
N VAL A 179 -11.91 2.42 13.46
CA VAL A 179 -10.74 2.84 14.24
C VAL A 179 -10.95 2.59 15.73
N GLU A 180 -12.07 3.03 16.29
CA GLU A 180 -12.38 2.87 17.71
C GLU A 180 -12.55 1.41 18.11
N SER A 181 -13.27 0.64 17.30
CA SER A 181 -13.60 -0.75 17.64
C SER A 181 -12.43 -1.71 17.46
N ALA A 182 -11.58 -1.53 16.43
CA ALA A 182 -10.63 -2.57 16.01
C ALA A 182 -9.16 -2.13 15.94
N VAL A 183 -8.87 -0.85 15.65
CA VAL A 183 -7.48 -0.38 15.50
C VAL A 183 -6.83 -0.23 16.87
N ARG A 184 -5.59 -0.73 17.00
CA ARG A 184 -4.81 -0.68 18.24
C ARG A 184 -3.42 -0.09 18.09
N ARG A 185 -2.81 -0.24 16.92
CA ARG A 185 -1.45 0.23 16.60
C ARG A 185 -1.40 0.73 15.16
N GLY A 186 -0.37 1.51 14.85
CA GLY A 186 -0.13 2.09 13.53
C GLY A 186 -0.73 3.49 13.37
N GLN A 187 -0.18 4.25 12.44
CA GLN A 187 -0.63 5.61 12.14
C GLN A 187 -1.91 5.56 11.30
N ILE A 188 -2.97 6.20 11.78
CA ILE A 188 -4.25 6.28 11.07
C ILE A 188 -4.19 7.43 10.06
N LEU A 189 -4.58 7.13 8.83
CA LEU A 189 -4.57 8.03 7.69
C LEU A 189 -5.96 8.14 7.08
N PHE A 190 -6.50 9.35 7.03
CA PHE A 190 -7.74 9.61 6.30
C PHE A 190 -7.38 10.35 5.01
N SER A 191 -7.75 9.77 3.88
CA SER A 191 -7.47 10.30 2.55
C SER A 191 -8.77 10.70 1.87
N PRO A 192 -8.89 11.88 1.28
CA PRO A 192 -10.06 12.23 0.50
C PRO A 192 -10.06 11.41 -0.79
N GLU A 193 -11.21 10.85 -1.16
CA GLU A 193 -11.40 10.33 -2.52
C GLU A 193 -11.36 11.52 -3.49
N TRP A 194 -10.52 11.40 -4.51
CA TRP A 194 -10.09 12.50 -5.37
C TRP A 194 -11.24 13.26 -6.03
N ASN A 195 -12.28 12.55 -6.49
CA ASN A 195 -13.34 13.15 -7.30
C ASN A 195 -14.53 13.65 -6.46
N SER A 196 -14.77 13.06 -5.30
CA SER A 196 -15.99 13.28 -4.50
C SER A 196 -15.78 14.10 -3.24
N LEU A 197 -14.56 14.13 -2.67
CA LEU A 197 -14.30 14.82 -1.42
C LEU A 197 -13.17 15.85 -1.51
N PRO A 198 -13.49 17.16 -1.50
CA PRO A 198 -12.49 18.20 -1.38
C PRO A 198 -11.68 18.07 -0.07
N PRO A 199 -10.34 18.23 -0.10
CA PRO A 199 -9.49 18.07 1.09
C PRO A 199 -9.84 18.99 2.26
N ASP A 200 -10.26 20.24 2.01
CA ASP A 200 -10.64 21.22 3.03
C ASP A 200 -11.84 20.76 3.86
N ARG A 201 -12.77 20.04 3.22
CA ARG A 201 -13.93 19.45 3.88
C ARG A 201 -13.50 18.34 4.83
N LEU A 202 -12.61 17.45 4.39
CA LEU A 202 -12.07 16.38 5.24
C LEU A 202 -11.30 16.96 6.43
N VAL A 203 -10.48 18.00 6.23
CA VAL A 203 -9.79 18.72 7.32
C VAL A 203 -10.78 19.28 8.33
N SER A 204 -11.86 19.91 7.85
CA SER A 204 -12.90 20.46 8.73
C SER A 204 -13.53 19.39 9.61
N TRP A 205 -13.79 18.20 9.07
CA TRP A 205 -14.32 17.08 9.85
C TRP A 205 -13.29 16.54 10.86
N LEU A 206 -12.02 16.39 10.48
CA LEU A 206 -10.95 15.97 11.38
C LEU A 206 -10.80 16.92 12.57
N LEU A 207 -10.88 18.24 12.34
CA LEU A 207 -10.74 19.24 13.40
C LEU A 207 -11.90 19.22 14.40
N GLN A 208 -13.09 18.76 13.99
CA GLN A 208 -14.30 18.62 14.82
C GLN A 208 -14.30 17.36 15.69
N GLN A 209 -13.37 16.43 15.47
CA GLN A 209 -13.28 15.21 16.27
C GLN A 209 -12.37 15.39 17.50
N PRO A 210 -12.66 14.71 18.62
CA PRO A 210 -11.80 14.73 19.80
C PRO A 210 -10.48 13.97 19.57
N ARG A 211 -10.48 12.98 18.68
CA ARG A 211 -9.32 12.15 18.36
C ARG A 211 -8.30 12.95 17.53
N ARG A 212 -7.07 13.06 18.02
CA ARG A 212 -5.99 13.91 17.45
C ARG A 212 -4.84 13.15 16.79
N ASP A 213 -4.92 11.83 16.75
CA ASP A 213 -3.90 10.95 16.16
C ASP A 213 -4.25 10.52 14.72
N ILE A 214 -5.33 11.04 14.13
CA ILE A 214 -5.67 10.83 12.71
C ILE A 214 -4.95 11.88 11.87
N ARG A 215 -4.16 11.42 10.90
CA ARG A 215 -3.41 12.29 9.98
C ARG A 215 -4.14 12.39 8.65
N LEU A 216 -4.26 13.62 8.13
CA LEU A 216 -4.68 13.84 6.74
C LEU A 216 -3.62 13.23 5.80
N ASN A 217 -4.07 12.44 4.84
CA ASN A 217 -3.22 11.88 3.79
C ASN A 217 -3.69 12.38 2.43
N LEU A 218 -2.83 13.10 1.71
CA LEU A 218 -3.13 13.61 0.38
C LEU A 218 -2.43 12.76 -0.67
N GLN A 219 -3.06 12.63 -1.84
CA GLN A 219 -2.46 12.00 -3.01
C GLN A 219 -1.56 13.02 -3.73
N THR A 220 -0.42 13.35 -3.13
CA THR A 220 0.43 14.47 -3.58
C THR A 220 0.90 14.33 -5.03
N HIS A 221 1.07 13.10 -5.51
CA HIS A 221 1.42 12.78 -6.90
C HIS A 221 0.41 13.35 -7.92
N LYS A 222 -0.89 13.38 -7.60
CA LYS A 222 -1.95 13.94 -8.49
C LYS A 222 -1.88 15.46 -8.63
N TYR A 223 -1.09 16.15 -7.80
CA TYR A 223 -0.81 17.58 -7.93
C TYR A 223 0.49 17.85 -8.69
N ILE A 224 1.40 16.88 -8.76
CA ILE A 224 2.69 17.00 -9.44
C ILE A 224 2.55 16.62 -10.91
N TRP A 225 1.79 15.57 -11.20
CA TRP A 225 1.53 15.07 -12.54
C TRP A 225 0.04 15.06 -12.86
N ASP A 226 -0.26 14.94 -14.15
CA ASP A 226 -1.61 14.62 -14.59
C ASP A 226 -2.11 13.33 -13.87
N PRO A 227 -3.30 13.33 -13.25
CA PRO A 227 -3.80 12.18 -12.49
C PRO A 227 -3.90 10.87 -13.28
N ASP A 228 -4.02 10.94 -14.60
CA ASP A 228 -4.09 9.76 -15.48
C ASP A 228 -2.70 9.31 -15.97
N ARG A 229 -1.63 10.03 -15.64
CA ARG A 229 -0.26 9.71 -16.04
C ARG A 229 0.25 8.48 -15.27
N ARG A 230 0.73 7.48 -16.03
CA ARG A 230 1.35 6.27 -15.49
C ARG A 230 2.86 6.39 -15.34
N GLY A 231 3.44 5.55 -14.48
CA GLY A 231 4.89 5.46 -14.28
C GLY A 231 5.52 6.75 -13.71
N VAL A 232 4.74 7.51 -12.95
CA VAL A 232 5.14 8.75 -12.27
C VAL A 232 4.63 8.78 -10.85
#